data_AF-A0A6A6F8H8-F1
#
_entry.id   AF-A0A6A6F8H8-F1
#
_cell.length_a   1.000
_cell.length_b   1.000
_cell.length_c   1.000
_cell.angle_alpha   90.00
_cell.angle_beta   90.00
_cell.angle_gamma   90.00
#
_symmetry.space_group_name_H-M   'P 1'
#
loop_
_entity.id
_entity.type
_entity.pdbx_description
1 polymer ?
#
loop_
_entity_poly.entity_id
_entity_poly.type
_entity_poly.pdbx_seq_one_letter_code
_entity_poly.pdbx_strand_id
1 'polypeptide(L)'
;SPPKKKAARPKDGEKRLRVFRKRAPQAYAEIRHRALTQRMIIIDRERASPPADLEPDSPDNHPTETVSLAGTTGNIYHITISRLPSCDCPYAKKGHQCKHIIYVLHRVLRVREDLEYQLAFLSSELRDIFSQAPPLPCKVAEKNNTDGEMNGNRKPLEGEDCPICMEEFETDGKGKAKSREDVVYCKAACGNNVHKECFKQWARAKKGQGRVTCPFCRSPWEDDEGEGSMDLKGLAKAGKVNEEGYVNVARQLGLSGQRDYSTYNEFWVRNR
;
A
#
# COMPACT_ATOMS: atom_id res chain seq x y z
N SER A 1 19.09 7.80 -48.97
CA SER A 1 18.66 7.52 -47.59
C SER A 1 17.90 6.20 -47.54
N PRO A 2 18.32 5.21 -46.73
CA PRO A 2 17.57 3.97 -46.63
C PRO A 2 16.24 4.21 -45.89
N PRO A 3 15.15 3.53 -46.29
CA PRO A 3 13.83 3.76 -45.73
C PRO A 3 13.78 3.32 -44.27
N LYS A 4 13.24 4.19 -43.39
CA LYS A 4 13.03 3.90 -41.98
C LYS A 4 12.09 2.70 -41.83
N LYS A 5 12.58 1.61 -41.24
CA LYS A 5 11.77 0.43 -40.87
C LYS A 5 10.65 0.88 -39.93
N LYS A 6 9.40 0.74 -40.38
CA LYS A 6 8.21 0.97 -39.55
C LYS A 6 8.21 -0.06 -38.42
N ALA A 7 8.09 0.42 -37.18
CA ALA A 7 8.01 -0.44 -36.00
C ALA A 7 6.83 -1.41 -36.12
N ALA A 8 7.04 -2.67 -35.76
CA ALA A 8 6.02 -3.71 -35.76
C ALA A 8 4.83 -3.29 -34.88
N ARG A 9 3.60 -3.53 -35.36
CA ARG A 9 2.38 -3.35 -34.57
C ARG A 9 2.42 -4.33 -33.37
N PRO A 10 2.11 -3.87 -32.14
CA PRO A 10 2.03 -4.77 -30.98
C PRO A 10 0.92 -5.81 -31.19
N LYS A 11 1.18 -7.05 -30.73
CA LYS A 11 0.37 -8.24 -31.01
C LYS A 11 -1.08 -8.17 -30.51
N ASP A 12 -1.39 -7.30 -29.54
CA ASP A 12 -2.73 -7.13 -28.94
C ASP A 12 -3.51 -5.89 -29.40
N GLY A 13 -2.95 -5.04 -30.26
CA GLY A 13 -3.63 -3.82 -30.71
C GLY A 13 -3.85 -2.72 -29.63
N GLU A 14 -3.74 -3.05 -28.33
CA GLU A 14 -3.83 -2.07 -27.24
C GLU A 14 -2.66 -1.09 -27.30
N LYS A 15 -2.97 0.21 -27.35
CA LYS A 15 -1.99 1.29 -27.31
C LYS A 15 -1.79 1.75 -25.86
N ARG A 16 -0.54 1.74 -25.39
CA ARG A 16 -0.17 2.35 -24.11
C ARG A 16 -0.42 3.85 -24.12
N LEU A 17 -1.04 4.37 -23.05
CA LEU A 17 -1.39 5.79 -22.92
C LEU A 17 -0.19 6.73 -22.70
N ARG A 18 0.93 6.20 -22.20
CA ARG A 18 2.22 6.90 -22.08
C ARG A 18 3.34 6.05 -22.64
N VAL A 19 4.43 6.66 -23.07
CA VAL A 19 5.60 5.92 -23.58
C VAL A 19 6.19 5.07 -22.46
N PHE A 20 6.49 3.80 -22.77
CA PHE A 20 7.18 2.91 -21.85
C PHE A 20 8.61 3.40 -21.63
N ARG A 21 8.97 3.60 -20.37
CA ARG A 21 10.32 4.00 -19.97
C ARG A 21 11.20 2.76 -19.91
N LYS A 22 12.27 2.72 -20.70
CA LYS A 22 13.22 1.59 -20.70
C LYS A 22 14.12 1.54 -19.47
N ARG A 23 14.31 2.69 -18.80
CA ARG A 23 15.13 2.85 -17.60
C ARG A 23 14.46 3.85 -16.67
N ALA A 24 14.70 3.69 -15.37
CA ALA A 24 14.23 4.63 -14.36
C ALA A 24 14.82 6.03 -14.59
N PRO A 25 13.99 7.10 -14.61
CA PRO A 25 14.50 8.47 -14.65
C PRO A 25 15.34 8.79 -13.41
N GLN A 26 16.30 9.71 -13.50
CA GLN A 26 17.12 10.10 -12.34
C GLN A 26 16.27 10.62 -11.17
N ALA A 27 15.27 11.46 -11.47
CA ALA A 27 14.33 11.98 -10.47
C ALA A 27 13.51 10.88 -9.77
N TYR A 28 13.36 9.70 -10.35
CA TYR A 28 12.62 8.61 -9.73
C TYR A 28 13.34 8.08 -8.48
N ALA A 29 14.67 8.05 -8.45
CA ALA A 29 15.43 7.54 -7.31
C ALA A 29 15.15 8.32 -6.02
N GLU A 30 15.11 9.65 -6.10
CA GLU A 30 14.80 10.54 -4.97
C GLU A 30 13.35 10.39 -4.50
N ILE A 31 12.41 10.31 -5.44
CA ILE A 31 10.98 10.15 -5.11
C ILE A 31 10.75 8.77 -4.48
N ARG A 32 11.39 7.72 -5.01
CA ARG A 32 11.35 6.37 -4.45
C ARG A 32 11.97 6.33 -3.07
N HIS A 33 13.13 6.96 -2.86
CA HIS A 33 13.73 7.04 -1.53
C HIS A 33 12.75 7.63 -0.52
N ARG A 34 12.12 8.76 -0.86
CA ARG A 34 11.10 9.39 -0.01
C ARG A 34 9.87 8.52 0.19
N ALA A 35 9.46 7.76 -0.83
CA ALA A 35 8.38 6.78 -0.69
C ALA A 35 8.74 5.66 0.30
N LEU A 36 10.01 5.24 0.38
CA LEU A 36 10.39 4.11 1.24
C LEU A 36 10.81 4.51 2.64
N THR A 37 11.26 5.76 2.85
CA THR A 37 11.72 6.24 4.16
C THR A 37 10.64 6.99 4.94
N GLN A 38 9.80 7.77 4.26
CA GLN A 38 8.78 8.58 4.94
C GLN A 38 7.61 7.71 5.41
N ARG A 39 7.12 7.99 6.61
CA ARG A 39 6.01 7.23 7.22
C ARG A 39 4.73 7.42 6.41
N MET A 40 4.20 6.31 5.90
CA MET A 40 2.92 6.23 5.21
C MET A 40 2.11 5.07 5.79
N ILE A 41 0.82 5.31 6.02
CA ILE A 41 -0.07 4.36 6.67
C ILE A 41 -1.24 4.10 5.72
N ILE A 42 -1.43 2.83 5.35
CA ILE A 42 -2.58 2.40 4.57
C ILE A 42 -3.79 2.33 5.49
N ILE A 43 -4.85 3.03 5.10
CA ILE A 43 -6.13 3.07 5.82
C ILE A 43 -7.11 2.08 5.19
N ASP A 44 -7.22 2.08 3.87
CA ASP A 44 -8.19 1.25 3.17
C ASP A 44 -7.69 0.84 1.79
N ARG A 45 -8.21 -0.29 1.31
CA ARG A 45 -7.94 -0.84 -0.03
C ARG A 45 -9.24 -1.40 -0.59
N GLU A 46 -9.66 -0.87 -1.73
CA GLU A 46 -10.86 -1.30 -2.42
C GLU A 46 -10.47 -1.67 -3.86
N ARG A 47 -10.62 -2.94 -4.24
CA ARG A 47 -10.38 -3.40 -5.62
C ARG A 47 -11.69 -3.61 -6.34
N ALA A 48 -11.88 -2.90 -7.44
CA ALA A 48 -12.98 -3.12 -8.36
C ALA A 48 -12.61 -4.21 -9.35
N SER A 49 -13.52 -5.17 -9.54
CA SER A 49 -13.46 -6.13 -10.63
C SER A 49 -13.59 -5.40 -11.98
N PRO A 50 -13.07 -6.00 -13.08
CA PRO A 50 -13.31 -5.47 -14.41
C PRO A 50 -14.83 -5.30 -14.67
N PRO A 51 -15.27 -4.24 -15.36
CA PRO A 51 -16.68 -4.01 -15.64
C PRO A 51 -17.27 -5.15 -16.51
N ALA A 52 -18.35 -5.77 -16.05
CA ALA A 52 -18.95 -6.94 -16.72
C ALA A 52 -19.70 -6.57 -18.01
N ASP A 53 -20.02 -5.30 -18.18
CA ASP A 53 -20.70 -4.69 -19.32
C ASP A 53 -19.75 -4.29 -20.46
N LEU A 54 -18.42 -4.37 -20.23
CA LEU A 54 -17.42 -4.12 -21.25
C LEU A 54 -17.00 -5.42 -21.93
N GLU A 55 -16.75 -5.33 -23.24
CA GLU A 55 -16.21 -6.44 -24.03
C GLU A 55 -14.94 -7.02 -23.38
N PRO A 56 -14.77 -8.36 -23.37
CA PRO A 56 -13.62 -9.01 -22.72
C PRO A 56 -12.26 -8.45 -23.15
N ASP A 57 -12.14 -8.12 -24.43
CA ASP A 57 -10.92 -7.59 -25.05
C ASP A 57 -10.84 -6.05 -25.04
N SER A 58 -11.81 -5.38 -24.42
CA SER A 58 -11.78 -3.92 -24.26
C SER A 58 -10.54 -3.54 -23.43
N PRO A 59 -9.78 -2.53 -23.87
CA PRO A 59 -8.62 -2.07 -23.11
C PRO A 59 -9.02 -1.47 -21.77
N ASP A 60 -10.30 -1.15 -21.55
CA ASP A 60 -10.84 -0.63 -20.29
C ASP A 60 -11.47 -1.75 -19.42
N ASN A 61 -11.52 -2.99 -19.92
CA ASN A 61 -11.91 -4.17 -19.15
C ASN A 61 -10.72 -4.72 -18.33
N HIS A 62 -10.39 -4.02 -17.25
CA HIS A 62 -9.32 -4.42 -16.34
C HIS A 62 -9.67 -4.13 -14.87
N PRO A 63 -9.04 -4.80 -13.90
CA PRO A 63 -9.26 -4.49 -12.49
C PRO A 63 -8.68 -3.11 -12.18
N THR A 64 -9.23 -2.45 -11.16
CA THR A 64 -8.64 -1.23 -10.59
C THR A 64 -8.61 -1.33 -9.07
N GLU A 65 -7.64 -0.66 -8.43
CA GLU A 65 -7.55 -0.62 -6.97
C GLU A 65 -7.40 0.81 -6.49
N THR A 66 -8.29 1.22 -5.58
CA THR A 66 -8.23 2.48 -4.87
C THR A 66 -7.67 2.24 -3.47
N VAL A 67 -6.66 3.01 -3.11
CA VAL A 67 -5.95 2.92 -1.83
C VAL A 67 -6.04 4.26 -1.12
N SER A 68 -6.55 4.24 0.11
CA SER A 68 -6.57 5.39 1.00
C SER A 68 -5.33 5.35 1.90
N LEU A 69 -4.51 6.38 1.83
CA LEU A 69 -3.20 6.43 2.50
C LEU A 69 -3.03 7.75 3.24
N ALA A 70 -2.64 7.69 4.52
CA ALA A 70 -2.20 8.86 5.27
C ALA A 70 -0.69 9.06 5.14
N GLY A 71 -0.29 10.28 4.77
CA GLY A 71 1.12 10.69 4.72
C GLY A 71 1.68 11.15 6.07
N THR A 72 2.87 11.74 6.04
CA THR A 72 3.59 12.22 7.25
C THR A 72 2.86 13.33 8.02
N THR A 73 2.05 14.14 7.33
CA THR A 73 1.23 15.20 7.94
C THR A 73 -0.12 14.69 8.42
N GLY A 74 -0.44 13.41 8.21
CA GLY A 74 -1.74 12.82 8.53
C GLY A 74 -2.86 13.15 7.55
N ASN A 75 -2.63 13.95 6.49
CA ASN A 75 -3.61 14.10 5.41
C ASN A 75 -3.79 12.77 4.68
N ILE A 76 -5.04 12.40 4.46
CA ILE A 76 -5.43 11.23 3.68
C ILE A 76 -5.44 11.61 2.21
N TYR A 77 -4.77 10.77 1.42
CA TYR A 77 -4.74 10.85 -0.03
C TYR A 77 -5.33 9.58 -0.62
N HIS A 78 -6.06 9.73 -1.72
CA HIS A 78 -6.62 8.62 -2.49
C HIS A 78 -5.76 8.38 -3.72
N ILE A 79 -5.35 7.13 -3.88
CA ILE A 79 -4.53 6.68 -5.01
C ILE A 79 -5.35 5.65 -5.77
N THR A 80 -5.54 5.87 -7.07
CA THR A 80 -6.21 4.90 -7.94
C THR A 80 -5.19 4.31 -8.90
N ILE A 81 -5.03 2.98 -8.85
CA ILE A 81 -4.20 2.22 -9.77
C ILE A 81 -5.10 1.69 -10.89
N SER A 82 -4.92 2.28 -12.07
CA SER A 82 -5.57 1.95 -13.33
C SER A 82 -4.57 2.13 -14.47
N ARG A 83 -5.01 2.16 -15.74
CA ARG A 83 -4.13 2.43 -16.89
C ARG A 83 -3.37 3.74 -16.77
N LEU A 84 -3.95 4.74 -16.10
CA LEU A 84 -3.27 5.97 -15.69
C LEU A 84 -3.36 6.10 -14.17
N PRO A 85 -2.32 5.69 -13.44
CA PRO A 85 -2.28 5.84 -12.00
C PRO A 85 -2.46 7.30 -11.61
N SER A 86 -3.36 7.56 -10.66
CA SER A 86 -3.70 8.91 -10.20
C SER A 86 -3.61 9.01 -8.68
N CYS A 87 -3.38 10.22 -8.21
CA CYS A 87 -3.38 10.54 -6.78
C CYS A 87 -3.89 11.97 -6.59
N ASP A 88 -4.72 12.18 -5.58
CA ASP A 88 -5.31 13.48 -5.24
C ASP A 88 -4.37 14.42 -4.47
N CYS A 89 -3.12 14.01 -4.23
CA CYS A 89 -2.16 14.83 -3.51
C CYS A 89 -1.74 16.07 -4.33
N PRO A 90 -1.32 17.18 -3.69
CA PRO A 90 -1.00 18.42 -4.39
C PRO A 90 0.09 18.29 -5.47
N TYR A 91 1.04 17.36 -5.29
CA TYR A 91 2.12 17.14 -6.27
C TYR A 91 1.63 16.41 -7.52
N ALA A 92 0.73 15.43 -7.36
CA ALA A 92 0.12 14.71 -8.48
C ALA A 92 -0.91 15.56 -9.23
N LYS A 93 -1.66 16.42 -8.53
CA LYS A 93 -2.56 17.42 -9.17
C LYS A 93 -1.83 18.37 -10.12
N LYS A 94 -0.52 18.62 -9.90
CA LYS A 94 0.35 19.38 -10.81
C LYS A 94 0.88 18.58 -12.00
N GLY A 95 0.48 17.32 -12.16
CA GLY A 95 0.90 16.44 -13.24
C GLY A 95 2.21 15.67 -13.00
N HIS A 96 2.73 15.67 -11.77
CA HIS A 96 3.96 14.94 -11.43
C HIS A 96 3.67 13.53 -10.86
N GLN A 97 4.60 12.60 -11.09
CA GLN A 97 4.56 11.29 -10.45
C GLN A 97 4.91 11.46 -8.96
N CYS A 98 3.95 11.20 -8.08
CA CYS A 98 4.15 11.39 -6.64
C CYS A 98 4.70 10.15 -5.95
N LYS A 99 5.30 10.37 -4.77
CA LYS A 99 5.78 9.30 -3.89
C LYS A 99 4.67 8.34 -3.44
N HIS A 100 3.41 8.79 -3.36
CA HIS A 100 2.30 7.93 -2.92
C HIS A 100 1.98 6.84 -3.94
N ILE A 101 1.97 7.17 -5.25
CA ILE A 101 1.80 6.17 -6.32
C ILE A 101 2.94 5.15 -6.25
N ILE A 102 4.19 5.63 -6.13
CA ILE A 102 5.37 4.75 -6.05
C ILE A 102 5.31 3.84 -4.80
N TYR A 103 4.86 4.38 -3.67
CA TYR A 103 4.66 3.59 -2.45
C TYR A 103 3.64 2.48 -2.65
N VAL A 104 2.50 2.77 -3.27
CA VAL A 104 1.47 1.77 -3.54
C VAL A 104 2.00 0.70 -4.48
N LEU A 105 2.65 1.07 -5.59
CA LEU A 105 3.22 0.11 -6.53
C LEU A 105 4.28 -0.79 -5.86
N HIS A 106 5.20 -0.21 -5.09
CA HIS A 106 6.32 -0.96 -4.51
C HIS A 106 5.94 -1.72 -3.22
N ARG A 107 5.31 -1.07 -2.23
CA ARG A 107 5.05 -1.68 -0.91
C ARG A 107 3.71 -2.40 -0.83
N VAL A 108 2.67 -1.90 -1.48
CA VAL A 108 1.31 -2.45 -1.35
C VAL A 108 1.06 -3.53 -2.39
N LEU A 109 1.34 -3.25 -3.66
CA LEU A 109 1.09 -4.15 -4.77
C LEU A 109 2.31 -5.02 -5.13
N ARG A 110 3.51 -4.70 -4.63
CA ARG A 110 4.77 -5.43 -4.88
C ARG A 110 5.03 -5.64 -6.38
N VAL A 111 4.80 -4.60 -7.15
CA VAL A 111 4.97 -4.59 -8.60
C VAL A 111 6.45 -4.82 -8.97
N ARG A 112 6.69 -5.49 -10.10
CA ARG A 112 8.04 -5.65 -10.66
C ARG A 112 8.75 -4.32 -10.88
N GLU A 113 10.06 -4.30 -10.68
CA GLU A 113 10.88 -3.08 -10.75
C GLU A 113 10.74 -2.32 -12.08
N ASP A 114 10.62 -3.03 -13.21
CA ASP A 114 10.46 -2.43 -14.54
C ASP A 114 9.14 -1.67 -14.72
N LEU A 115 8.13 -1.99 -13.90
CA LEU A 115 6.81 -1.38 -13.91
C LEU A 115 6.66 -0.28 -12.83
N GLU A 116 7.48 -0.27 -11.78
CA GLU A 116 7.36 0.69 -10.64
C GLU A 116 7.46 2.17 -11.05
N TYR A 117 8.20 2.48 -12.11
CA TYR A 117 8.45 3.85 -12.57
C TYR A 117 7.68 4.22 -13.84
N GLN A 118 6.77 3.37 -14.31
CA GLN A 118 5.94 3.66 -15.48
C GLN A 118 4.84 4.68 -15.13
N LEU A 119 4.42 5.45 -16.13
CA LEU A 119 3.34 6.44 -15.99
C LEU A 119 1.98 5.92 -16.51
N ALA A 120 1.98 4.79 -17.19
CA ALA A 120 0.78 4.15 -17.69
C ALA A 120 0.99 2.64 -17.80
N PHE A 121 -0.08 1.90 -17.61
CA PHE A 121 -0.13 0.43 -17.69
C PHE A 121 -1.06 -0.02 -18.82
N LEU A 122 -0.80 -1.20 -19.35
CA LEU A 122 -1.73 -1.92 -20.23
C LEU A 122 -2.75 -2.71 -19.40
N SER A 123 -3.87 -3.09 -20.02
CA SER A 123 -4.88 -3.94 -19.38
C SER A 123 -4.31 -5.30 -18.94
N SER A 124 -3.40 -5.88 -19.73
CA SER A 124 -2.69 -7.12 -19.42
C SER A 124 -1.73 -6.95 -18.24
N GLU A 125 -0.95 -5.87 -18.22
CA GLU A 125 -0.07 -5.54 -17.09
C GLU A 125 -0.84 -5.36 -15.79
N LEU A 126 -2.03 -4.73 -15.83
CA LEU A 126 -2.87 -4.57 -14.64
C LEU A 126 -3.40 -5.91 -14.14
N ARG A 127 -3.85 -6.79 -15.04
CA ARG A 127 -4.25 -8.16 -14.69
C ARG A 127 -3.10 -8.91 -14.01
N ASP A 128 -1.88 -8.82 -14.54
CA ASP A 128 -0.69 -9.45 -13.96
C ASP A 128 -0.30 -8.85 -12.61
N ILE A 129 -0.34 -7.52 -12.49
CA ILE A 129 -0.06 -6.83 -11.22
C ILE A 129 -1.04 -7.29 -10.14
N PHE A 130 -2.34 -7.29 -10.45
CA PHE A 130 -3.36 -7.60 -9.45
C PHE A 130 -3.48 -9.10 -9.13
N SER A 131 -3.09 -9.99 -10.05
CA SER A 131 -3.03 -11.43 -9.79
C SER A 131 -1.89 -11.80 -8.83
N GLN A 132 -0.76 -11.09 -8.90
CA GLN A 132 0.40 -11.28 -8.02
C GLN A 132 0.35 -10.43 -6.74
N ALA A 133 -0.53 -9.41 -6.71
CA ALA A 133 -0.64 -8.51 -5.58
C ALA A 133 -1.12 -9.25 -4.31
N PRO A 134 -0.60 -8.88 -3.12
CA PRO A 134 -1.07 -9.41 -1.85
C PRO A 134 -2.59 -9.29 -1.70
N PRO A 135 -3.25 -10.28 -1.06
CA PRO A 135 -4.70 -10.30 -0.93
C PRO A 135 -5.20 -9.05 -0.19
N LEU A 136 -6.43 -8.64 -0.52
CA LEU A 136 -7.08 -7.54 0.16
C LEU A 136 -7.44 -7.92 1.60
N PRO A 137 -7.34 -7.00 2.57
CA PRO A 137 -7.74 -7.27 3.95
C PRO A 137 -9.17 -7.83 4.07
N CYS A 138 -10.11 -7.34 3.25
CA CYS A 138 -11.50 -7.84 3.23
C CYS A 138 -11.62 -9.29 2.71
N LYS A 139 -10.88 -9.67 1.66
CA LYS A 139 -10.93 -11.02 1.08
C LYS A 139 -10.28 -12.06 1.98
N VAL A 140 -9.32 -11.66 2.81
CA VAL A 140 -8.73 -12.52 3.83
C VAL A 140 -9.75 -12.74 4.97
N ALA A 141 -10.48 -11.70 5.38
CA ALA A 141 -11.55 -11.83 6.37
C ALA A 141 -12.71 -12.75 5.93
N GLU A 142 -13.07 -12.75 4.64
CA GLU A 142 -14.12 -13.61 4.10
C GLU A 142 -13.70 -15.09 3.99
N LYS A 143 -12.46 -15.38 3.54
CA LYS A 143 -11.96 -16.76 3.44
C LYS A 143 -11.75 -17.42 4.80
N ASN A 144 -11.42 -16.64 5.82
CA ASN A 144 -11.15 -17.14 7.17
C ASN A 144 -12.43 -17.46 7.99
N ASN A 145 -13.61 -17.11 7.47
CA ASN A 145 -14.89 -17.35 8.16
C ASN A 145 -15.40 -18.80 8.02
N THR A 146 -14.79 -19.63 7.18
CA THR A 146 -15.20 -21.04 6.99
C THR A 146 -14.56 -22.02 7.97
N ASP A 147 -13.47 -21.64 8.65
CA ASP A 147 -12.69 -22.52 9.54
C ASP A 147 -12.80 -22.16 11.04
N GLY A 148 -13.81 -21.40 11.42
CA GLY A 148 -14.27 -21.24 12.82
C GLY A 148 -13.34 -20.55 13.82
N GLU A 149 -12.09 -20.20 13.48
CA GLU A 149 -11.13 -19.68 14.47
C GLU A 149 -10.07 -18.69 13.94
N MET A 150 -10.28 -18.06 12.77
CA MET A 150 -9.39 -17.00 12.28
C MET A 150 -10.11 -15.66 12.15
N ASN A 151 -9.93 -14.77 13.12
CA ASN A 151 -10.46 -13.41 13.09
C ASN A 151 -9.88 -12.62 11.89
N GLY A 152 -10.72 -12.31 10.90
CA GLY A 152 -10.47 -11.24 9.94
C GLY A 152 -9.26 -11.44 9.02
N ASN A 153 -8.55 -10.34 8.72
CA ASN A 153 -7.47 -10.21 7.74
C ASN A 153 -6.18 -11.01 8.04
N ARG A 154 -6.18 -11.95 8.99
CA ARG A 154 -5.00 -12.73 9.38
C ARG A 154 -4.49 -13.62 8.25
N LYS A 155 -3.18 -13.59 8.01
CA LYS A 155 -2.54 -14.49 7.05
C LYS A 155 -2.31 -15.90 7.62
N PRO A 156 -2.20 -16.93 6.77
CA PRO A 156 -1.68 -18.23 7.17
C PRO A 156 -0.29 -18.12 7.83
N LEU A 157 0.03 -19.08 8.69
CA LEU A 157 1.37 -19.19 9.29
C LEU A 157 2.35 -19.90 8.36
N GLU A 158 1.86 -20.87 7.59
CA GLU A 158 2.68 -21.65 6.67
C GLU A 158 3.20 -20.77 5.51
N GLY A 159 4.52 -20.82 5.30
CA GLY A 159 5.19 -20.07 4.24
C GLY A 159 5.38 -18.57 4.52
N GLU A 160 5.17 -18.10 5.76
CA GLU A 160 5.45 -16.73 6.18
C GLU A 160 6.45 -16.73 7.35
N ASP A 161 7.36 -15.75 7.37
CA ASP A 161 8.35 -15.59 8.45
C ASP A 161 7.97 -14.45 9.40
N CYS A 162 8.39 -14.56 10.67
CA CYS A 162 8.26 -13.46 11.61
C CYS A 162 9.12 -12.26 11.16
N PRO A 163 8.54 -11.05 10.96
CA PRO A 163 9.27 -9.91 10.42
C PRO A 163 10.27 -9.25 11.39
N ILE A 164 10.41 -9.80 12.60
CA ILE A 164 11.34 -9.30 13.62
C ILE A 164 12.56 -10.23 13.72
N CYS A 165 12.35 -11.54 13.93
CA CYS A 165 13.45 -12.51 14.04
C CYS A 165 13.81 -13.19 12.72
N MET A 166 12.98 -13.07 11.68
CA MET A 166 13.15 -13.73 10.38
C MET A 166 13.18 -15.26 10.48
N GLU A 167 12.45 -15.81 11.45
CA GLU A 167 12.28 -17.24 11.65
C GLU A 167 10.85 -17.66 11.29
N GLU A 168 10.72 -18.89 10.78
CA GLU A 168 9.44 -19.54 10.48
C GLU A 168 8.63 -19.78 11.76
N PHE A 169 7.30 -19.83 11.62
CA PHE A 169 6.40 -20.21 12.70
C PHE A 169 6.27 -21.73 12.80
N GLU A 170 6.44 -22.30 14.00
CA GLU A 170 6.15 -23.70 14.25
C GLU A 170 4.64 -23.99 14.21
N THR A 171 4.23 -24.77 13.21
CA THR A 171 2.85 -25.22 13.07
C THR A 171 2.64 -26.65 13.58
N ASP A 172 1.39 -26.99 13.92
CA ASP A 172 0.95 -28.32 14.34
C ASP A 172 0.79 -29.33 13.18
N GLY A 173 1.29 -28.98 11.98
CA GLY A 173 1.10 -29.74 10.75
C GLY A 173 -0.28 -29.56 10.11
N LYS A 174 -1.18 -28.78 10.72
CA LYS A 174 -2.48 -28.37 10.17
C LYS A 174 -2.56 -26.85 9.94
N GLY A 175 -1.41 -26.19 9.91
CA GLY A 175 -1.31 -24.74 9.69
C GLY A 175 -1.69 -23.86 10.88
N LYS A 176 -1.96 -24.44 12.06
CA LYS A 176 -2.14 -23.70 13.31
C LYS A 176 -0.82 -23.61 14.07
N ALA A 177 -0.59 -22.50 14.77
CA ALA A 177 0.56 -22.36 15.66
C ALA A 177 0.51 -23.50 16.69
N LYS A 178 1.63 -24.19 16.95
CA LYS A 178 1.68 -25.10 18.09
C LYS A 178 1.32 -24.31 19.35
N SER A 179 0.63 -24.92 20.31
CA SER A 179 0.15 -24.25 21.53
C SER A 179 1.23 -23.53 22.37
N ARG A 180 2.52 -23.80 22.09
CA ARG A 180 3.68 -23.16 22.72
C ARG A 180 4.15 -21.90 21.98
N GLU A 181 3.75 -21.71 20.73
CA GLU A 181 3.93 -20.47 19.99
C GLU A 181 2.76 -19.53 20.22
N ASP A 182 2.97 -18.66 21.18
CA ASP A 182 2.18 -17.46 21.37
C ASP A 182 2.39 -16.56 20.12
N VAL A 183 1.48 -16.61 19.14
CA VAL A 183 1.54 -15.77 17.91
C VAL A 183 0.46 -14.70 17.92
N VAL A 184 0.86 -13.45 17.69
CA VAL A 184 -0.04 -12.31 17.47
C VAL A 184 -0.01 -11.90 16.00
N TYR A 185 -0.96 -11.08 15.55
CA TYR A 185 -1.01 -10.64 14.17
C TYR A 185 -1.55 -9.22 14.04
N CYS A 186 -1.25 -8.58 12.91
CA CYS A 186 -1.73 -7.23 12.62
C CYS A 186 -3.21 -7.21 12.21
N LYS A 187 -4.10 -7.04 13.19
CA LYS A 187 -5.55 -6.87 12.98
C LYS A 187 -5.91 -5.62 12.19
N ALA A 188 -5.22 -4.52 12.48
CA ALA A 188 -5.53 -3.21 11.90
C ALA A 188 -5.37 -3.11 10.37
N ALA A 189 -4.50 -3.91 9.74
CA ALA A 189 -4.22 -3.74 8.31
C ALA A 189 -3.69 -4.98 7.57
N CYS A 190 -2.43 -5.36 7.82
CA CYS A 190 -1.70 -6.24 6.90
C CYS A 190 -1.82 -7.73 7.18
N GLY A 191 -2.38 -8.13 8.33
CA GLY A 191 -2.60 -9.53 8.65
C GLY A 191 -1.37 -10.37 8.97
N ASN A 192 -0.15 -9.82 8.86
CA ASN A 192 1.08 -10.57 9.12
C ASN A 192 1.14 -11.05 10.57
N ASN A 193 1.62 -12.28 10.72
CA ASN A 193 1.89 -12.91 12.00
C ASN A 193 3.22 -12.42 12.57
N VAL A 194 3.30 -12.38 13.90
CA VAL A 194 4.50 -12.00 14.66
C VAL A 194 4.51 -12.84 15.94
N HIS A 195 5.66 -13.43 16.30
CA HIS A 195 5.79 -14.05 17.62
C HIS A 195 5.46 -13.02 18.71
N LYS A 196 4.61 -13.39 19.67
CA LYS A 196 4.16 -12.48 20.75
C LYS A 196 5.33 -11.91 21.53
N GLU A 197 6.39 -12.70 21.75
CA GLU A 197 7.58 -12.21 22.44
C GLU A 197 8.36 -11.20 21.60
N CYS A 198 8.55 -11.47 20.31
CA CYS A 198 9.12 -10.50 19.38
C CYS A 198 8.29 -9.20 19.37
N PHE A 199 6.97 -9.32 19.33
CA PHE A 199 6.08 -8.16 19.36
C PHE A 199 6.13 -7.40 20.69
N LYS A 200 6.20 -8.08 21.85
CA LYS A 200 6.38 -7.43 23.16
C LYS A 200 7.66 -6.61 23.22
N GLN A 201 8.78 -7.14 22.70
CA GLN A 201 10.04 -6.42 22.64
C GLN A 201 9.92 -5.18 21.75
N TRP A 202 9.30 -5.32 20.58
CA TRP A 202 9.01 -4.21 19.68
C TRP A 202 8.15 -3.13 20.33
N ALA A 203 7.06 -3.52 20.99
CA ALA A 203 6.15 -2.61 21.69
C ALA A 203 6.87 -1.87 22.84
N ARG A 204 7.71 -2.58 23.62
CA ARG A 204 8.54 -1.97 24.67
C ARG A 204 9.52 -0.94 24.10
N ALA A 205 10.22 -1.27 23.02
CA ALA A 205 11.14 -0.34 22.36
C ALA A 205 10.43 0.91 21.82
N LYS A 206 9.14 0.80 21.49
CA LYS A 206 8.32 1.91 20.98
C LYS A 206 7.59 2.73 22.04
N LYS A 207 7.52 2.25 23.29
CA LYS A 207 6.73 2.86 24.37
C LYS A 207 7.14 4.30 24.75
N GLY A 208 8.32 4.78 24.30
CA GLY A 208 8.79 6.16 24.44
C GLY A 208 8.84 6.99 23.15
N GLN A 209 8.47 6.42 21.99
CA GLN A 209 8.54 7.06 20.67
C GLN A 209 7.16 7.32 20.05
N GLY A 210 6.07 7.09 20.79
CA GLY A 210 4.69 7.26 20.35
C GLY A 210 3.86 5.98 20.46
N ARG A 211 2.78 5.88 19.66
CA ARG A 211 1.90 4.70 19.61
C ARG A 211 2.64 3.48 19.06
N VAL A 212 2.34 2.30 19.62
CA VAL A 212 2.85 1.02 19.09
C VAL A 212 2.25 0.78 17.70
N THR A 213 3.08 0.33 16.76
CA THR A 213 2.69 0.07 15.37
C THR A 213 3.08 -1.33 14.95
N CYS A 214 2.43 -1.87 13.91
CA CYS A 214 2.86 -3.11 13.26
C CYS A 214 4.33 -3.03 12.79
N PRO A 215 5.20 -4.01 13.13
CA PRO A 215 6.58 -4.06 12.65
C PRO A 215 6.69 -4.14 11.12
N PHE A 216 5.67 -4.73 10.48
CA PHE A 216 5.64 -4.93 9.04
C PHE A 216 5.10 -3.71 8.28
N CYS A 217 3.83 -3.35 8.51
CA CYS A 217 3.16 -2.30 7.74
C CYS A 217 3.12 -0.93 8.42
N ARG A 218 3.57 -0.84 9.68
CA ARG A 218 3.58 0.39 10.50
C ARG A 218 2.21 1.01 10.80
N SER A 219 1.11 0.33 10.47
CA SER A 219 -0.24 0.71 10.94
C SER A 219 -0.27 0.69 12.48
N PRO A 220 -1.07 1.55 13.13
CA PRO A 220 -1.29 1.47 14.57
C PRO A 220 -1.67 0.04 14.99
N TRP A 221 -1.09 -0.43 16.08
CA TRP A 221 -1.40 -1.77 16.57
C TRP A 221 -2.73 -1.78 17.32
N GLU A 222 -3.51 -2.84 17.12
CA GLU A 222 -4.80 -3.08 17.77
C GLU A 222 -4.69 -4.30 18.68
N ASP A 223 -4.87 -4.09 19.98
CA ASP A 223 -4.89 -5.14 21.00
C ASP A 223 -6.33 -5.68 21.18
N ASP A 224 -6.47 -6.88 21.78
CA ASP A 224 -7.78 -7.51 22.05
C ASP A 224 -8.66 -6.74 23.05
N GLU A 225 -8.12 -5.77 23.79
CA GLU A 225 -8.82 -5.06 24.86
C GLU A 225 -9.60 -3.81 24.41
N GLY A 226 -9.92 -3.67 23.11
CA GLY A 226 -10.95 -2.74 22.64
C GLY A 226 -10.70 -1.22 22.81
N GLU A 227 -9.66 -0.79 23.53
CA GLU A 227 -9.39 0.64 23.79
C GLU A 227 -8.58 1.35 22.68
N GLY A 228 -8.30 0.69 21.55
CA GLY A 228 -7.34 1.18 20.55
C GLY A 228 -7.80 1.27 19.09
N SER A 229 -8.88 0.57 18.70
CA SER A 229 -9.35 0.55 17.31
C SER A 229 -10.11 1.84 16.98
N MET A 230 -9.35 2.90 16.73
CA MET A 230 -9.92 4.08 16.07
C MET A 230 -10.31 3.68 14.65
N ASP A 231 -11.60 3.84 14.32
CA ASP A 231 -12.14 3.60 12.99
C ASP A 231 -11.57 4.61 11.98
N LEU A 232 -10.32 4.39 11.56
CA LEU A 232 -9.63 5.21 10.58
C LEU A 232 -10.35 5.16 9.22
N LYS A 233 -11.03 4.06 8.92
CA LYS A 233 -11.80 3.89 7.69
C LYS A 233 -13.07 4.75 7.72
N GLY A 234 -13.82 4.74 8.82
CA GLY A 234 -14.94 5.64 9.02
C GLY A 234 -14.51 7.10 9.06
N LEU A 235 -13.40 7.41 9.74
CA LEU A 235 -12.83 8.76 9.73
C LEU A 235 -12.40 9.19 8.33
N ALA A 236 -11.84 8.31 7.50
CA ALA A 236 -11.51 8.64 6.12
C ALA A 236 -12.75 8.99 5.29
N LYS A 237 -13.89 8.35 5.57
CA LYS A 237 -15.15 8.55 4.84
C LYS A 237 -15.98 9.73 5.34
N ALA A 238 -15.97 10.00 6.66
CA ALA A 238 -16.85 10.98 7.31
C ALA A 238 -16.12 12.06 8.13
N GLY A 239 -14.79 12.08 8.09
CA GLY A 239 -13.97 13.01 8.87
C GLY A 239 -14.09 14.47 8.39
N LYS A 240 -13.85 15.41 9.31
CA LYS A 240 -13.84 16.84 8.98
C LYS A 240 -12.68 17.16 8.03
N VAL A 241 -13.02 17.84 6.94
CA VAL A 241 -12.06 18.32 5.94
C VAL A 241 -11.38 19.59 6.45
N ASN A 242 -10.07 19.68 6.30
CA ASN A 242 -9.27 20.85 6.66
C ASN A 242 -9.34 21.95 5.57
N GLU A 243 -8.69 23.09 5.80
CA GLU A 243 -8.63 24.20 4.84
C GLU A 243 -7.94 23.84 3.51
N GLU A 244 -7.08 22.81 3.52
CA GLU A 244 -6.42 22.30 2.32
C GLU A 244 -7.31 21.37 1.49
N GLY A 245 -8.52 21.04 1.98
CA GLY A 245 -9.45 20.14 1.30
C GLY A 245 -9.22 18.64 1.55
N TYR A 246 -8.51 18.28 2.63
CA TYR A 246 -8.23 16.88 2.99
C TYR A 246 -8.76 16.51 4.37
N VAL A 247 -9.17 15.25 4.54
CA VAL A 247 -9.37 14.66 5.88
C VAL A 247 -7.99 14.44 6.52
N ASN A 248 -7.81 14.88 7.76
CA ASN A 248 -6.56 14.73 8.48
C ASN A 248 -6.73 13.83 9.72
N VAL A 249 -5.89 12.80 9.81
CA VAL A 249 -5.87 11.82 10.91
C VAL A 249 -4.55 11.85 11.70
N ALA A 250 -3.82 12.97 11.68
CA ALA A 250 -2.53 13.09 12.35
C ALA A 250 -2.60 12.76 13.84
N ARG A 251 -3.61 13.31 14.54
CA ARG A 251 -3.82 13.08 15.97
C ARG A 251 -4.01 11.59 16.27
N GLN A 252 -4.85 10.93 15.49
CA GLN A 252 -5.15 9.51 15.62
C GLN A 252 -3.90 8.65 15.35
N LEU A 253 -3.05 9.06 14.40
CA LEU A 253 -1.83 8.34 14.06
C LEU A 253 -0.62 8.71 14.93
N GLY A 254 -0.78 9.63 15.90
CA GLY A 254 0.32 10.15 16.72
C GLY A 254 1.37 10.89 15.88
N LEU A 255 0.94 11.61 14.85
CA LEU A 255 1.78 12.42 13.98
C LEU A 255 1.68 13.89 14.42
N SER A 256 2.77 14.65 14.25
CA SER A 256 2.80 16.08 14.57
C SER A 256 1.87 16.93 13.69
N GLY A 257 1.43 16.40 12.55
CA GLY A 257 0.69 17.14 11.52
C GLY A 257 1.57 18.09 10.70
N GLN A 258 2.79 18.40 11.16
CA GLN A 258 3.72 19.29 10.48
C GLN A 258 4.47 18.56 9.37
N ARG A 259 4.69 19.29 8.27
CA ARG A 259 5.46 18.76 7.14
C ARG A 259 6.96 18.84 7.43
N ASP A 260 7.62 17.71 7.32
CA ASP A 260 9.08 17.63 7.34
C ASP A 260 9.66 18.02 5.98
N TYR A 261 10.48 19.08 5.97
CA TYR A 261 11.18 19.61 4.80
C TYR A 261 12.65 19.20 4.73
N SER A 262 13.17 18.46 5.70
CA SER A 262 14.59 18.07 5.77
C SER A 262 15.08 17.35 4.51
N THR A 263 14.20 16.61 3.83
CA THR A 263 14.50 15.88 2.61
C THR A 263 14.05 16.60 1.33
N TYR A 264 13.59 17.85 1.42
CA TYR A 264 13.20 18.65 0.26
C TYR A 264 14.40 19.44 -0.24
N ASN A 265 14.49 19.63 -1.56
CA ASN A 265 15.52 20.49 -2.13
C ASN A 265 15.34 21.93 -1.62
N GLU A 266 16.44 22.53 -1.14
CA GLU A 266 16.42 23.82 -0.43
C GLU A 266 15.77 24.95 -1.22
N PHE A 267 15.89 24.94 -2.55
CA PHE A 267 15.25 25.92 -3.43
C PHE A 267 13.72 25.95 -3.24
N TRP A 268 13.10 24.78 -3.04
CA TRP A 268 11.66 24.66 -2.81
C TRP A 268 11.24 24.99 -1.39
N VAL A 269 12.16 24.90 -0.44
CA VAL A 269 11.91 25.26 0.97
C VAL A 269 11.97 26.77 1.16
N ARG A 270 12.91 27.44 0.48
CA ARG A 270 13.15 28.90 0.59
C ARG A 270 12.11 29.74 -0.15
N ASN A 271 11.50 29.22 -1.22
CA ASN A 271 10.51 29.94 -2.05
C ASN A 271 9.06 29.62 -1.67
N ARG A 272 8.80 29.43 -0.37
CA ARG A 272 7.50 29.01 0.16
C ARG A 272 6.80 30.13 0.90
#